data_AF-A0A6A3NW92-F1
#
_entry.id   AF-A0A6A3NW92-F1
#
_cell.length_a   1.000
_cell.length_b   1.000
_cell.length_c   1.000
_cell.angle_alpha   90.00
_cell.angle_beta   90.00
_cell.angle_gamma   90.00
#
_symmetry.space_group_name_H-M   'P 1'
#
loop_
_entity.id
_entity.type
_entity.pdbx_description
1 polymer ?
#
loop_
_entity_poly.entity_id
_entity_poly.type
_entity_poly.pdbx_seq_one_letter_code
_entity_poly.pdbx_strand_id
1 'polypeptide(L)'
;MKAETAISDLLMKCEEEGVKLPENPWQALRAVITALRTTKHHALGYLQIPKAFDQLKTNIAADPKASKTDPATAAASPRIVRRQKRTLMQDMPSKRNRRNMIPASDSESDGDSGGHSGLVSVVSPVASSKKTKYQKKSRLQEQVEAMPASRDENQSLVDQLVQLGEYEMHHGHSQRGLSRFRAAKEIRDSNMVVTSGAQAKKLERVGTAVATKVDQLLNEGLAAALSEYEGDGEALPM
;
A
#
# COMPACT_ATOMS: atom_id res chain seq x y z
N MET A 1 20.10 11.11 -27.97
CA MET A 1 19.63 9.72 -28.10
C MET A 1 18.37 9.56 -27.28
N LYS A 2 17.25 9.11 -27.87
CA LYS A 2 16.05 8.76 -27.12
C LYS A 2 16.27 7.38 -26.48
N ALA A 3 15.63 7.10 -25.35
CA ALA A 3 15.83 5.83 -24.64
C ALA A 3 15.37 4.63 -25.48
N GLU A 4 14.28 4.80 -26.23
CA GLU A 4 13.71 3.78 -27.12
C GLU A 4 14.70 3.37 -28.22
N THR A 5 15.34 4.34 -28.87
CA THR A 5 16.33 4.05 -29.93
C THR A 5 17.53 3.30 -29.38
N ALA A 6 17.98 3.64 -28.17
CA ALA A 6 19.09 2.95 -27.52
C ALA A 6 18.75 1.51 -27.09
N ILE A 7 17.49 1.23 -26.76
CA ILE A 7 17.00 -0.12 -26.44
C ILE A 7 16.97 -0.96 -27.73
N SER A 8 16.40 -0.42 -28.81
CA SER A 8 16.36 -1.10 -30.11
C SER A 8 17.76 -1.40 -30.66
N ASP A 9 18.67 -0.42 -30.61
CA ASP A 9 20.06 -0.59 -31.05
C ASP A 9 20.80 -1.65 -30.24
N LEU A 10 20.54 -1.73 -28.93
CA LEU A 10 21.17 -2.73 -28.07
C LEU A 10 20.61 -4.13 -28.30
N LEU A 11 19.30 -4.26 -28.55
CA LEU A 11 18.67 -5.53 -28.89
C LEU A 11 19.18 -6.08 -30.24
N MET A 12 19.28 -5.23 -31.26
CA MET A 12 19.85 -5.62 -32.56
C MET A 12 21.27 -6.15 -32.40
N LYS A 13 22.12 -5.51 -31.59
CA LYS A 13 23.48 -6.00 -31.31
C LYS A 13 23.53 -7.35 -30.59
N CYS A 14 22.55 -7.62 -29.73
CA CYS A 14 22.42 -8.94 -29.09
C CYS A 14 22.09 -10.03 -30.08
N GLU A 15 21.25 -9.73 -31.06
CA GLU A 15 20.91 -10.64 -32.16
C GLU A 15 22.12 -10.88 -33.08
N GLU A 16 22.83 -9.81 -33.46
CA GLU A 16 24.04 -9.89 -34.30
C GLU A 16 25.16 -10.75 -33.68
N GLU A 17 25.40 -10.61 -32.37
CA GLU A 17 26.43 -11.39 -31.66
C GLU A 17 25.92 -12.74 -31.12
N GLY A 18 24.65 -13.09 -31.37
CA GLY A 18 24.07 -14.35 -30.92
C GLY A 18 23.97 -14.49 -29.39
N VAL A 19 23.86 -13.37 -28.67
CA VAL A 19 23.67 -13.38 -27.21
C VAL A 19 22.27 -13.89 -26.89
N LYS A 20 22.18 -15.04 -26.21
CA LYS A 20 20.91 -15.65 -25.81
C LYS A 20 20.25 -14.82 -24.72
N LEU A 21 19.36 -13.92 -25.12
CA LEU A 21 18.48 -13.22 -24.19
C LEU A 21 17.52 -14.23 -23.52
N PRO A 22 17.01 -13.92 -22.32
CA PRO A 22 15.98 -14.71 -21.66
C PRO A 22 14.77 -14.92 -22.58
N GLU A 23 14.20 -16.13 -22.58
CA GLU A 23 13.05 -16.51 -23.41
C GLU A 23 11.80 -15.67 -23.11
N ASN A 24 11.70 -15.14 -21.89
CA ASN A 24 10.63 -14.24 -21.51
C ASN A 24 10.93 -12.80 -22.00
N PRO A 25 10.07 -12.21 -22.86
CA PRO A 25 10.33 -10.90 -23.47
C PRO A 25 10.38 -9.77 -22.43
N TRP A 26 9.63 -9.87 -21.33
CA TRP A 26 9.68 -8.90 -20.25
C TRP A 26 10.97 -8.96 -19.45
N GLN A 27 11.53 -10.16 -19.26
CA GLN A 27 12.81 -10.32 -18.57
C GLN A 27 13.96 -9.79 -19.43
N ALA A 28 13.94 -10.09 -20.73
CA ALA A 28 14.91 -9.54 -21.69
C ALA A 28 14.89 -8.01 -21.68
N LEU A 29 13.70 -7.40 -21.75
CA LEU A 29 13.56 -5.94 -21.71
C LEU A 29 14.07 -5.34 -20.39
N ARG A 30 13.76 -5.97 -19.25
CA ARG A 30 14.26 -5.52 -17.94
C ARG A 30 15.78 -5.57 -17.84
N ALA A 31 16.40 -6.65 -18.33
CA ALA A 31 17.86 -6.80 -18.34
C ALA A 31 18.53 -5.70 -19.18
N VAL A 32 17.99 -5.45 -20.37
CA VAL A 32 18.46 -4.40 -21.30
C VAL A 32 18.34 -3.01 -20.68
N ILE A 33 17.19 -2.68 -20.09
CA ILE A 33 16.98 -1.38 -19.41
C ILE A 33 17.95 -1.22 -18.24
N THR A 34 18.18 -2.29 -17.49
CA THR A 34 19.10 -2.27 -16.34
C THR A 34 20.53 -2.00 -16.79
N ALA A 35 21.01 -2.71 -17.81
CA ALA A 35 22.34 -2.52 -18.39
C ALA A 35 22.54 -1.10 -18.97
N LEU A 36 21.50 -0.51 -19.58
CA LEU A 36 21.56 0.87 -20.07
C LEU A 36 21.59 1.91 -18.94
N ARG A 37 20.94 1.63 -17.81
CA ARG A 37 20.93 2.54 -16.65
C ARG A 37 22.27 2.52 -15.91
N THR A 38 22.88 1.36 -15.75
CA THR A 38 24.19 1.19 -15.07
C THR A 38 25.34 1.79 -15.87
N THR A 39 25.23 1.81 -17.20
CA THR A 39 26.27 2.32 -18.10
C THR A 39 26.03 3.75 -18.58
N LYS A 40 25.02 4.43 -18.03
CA LYS A 40 24.77 5.84 -18.33
C LYS A 40 25.91 6.70 -17.78
N HIS A 41 26.52 7.51 -18.65
CA HIS A 41 27.56 8.43 -18.21
C HIS A 41 26.93 9.59 -17.43
N HIS A 42 27.05 9.59 -16.10
CA HIS A 42 26.42 10.61 -15.24
C HIS A 42 26.82 12.06 -15.59
N ALA A 43 28.03 12.26 -16.12
CA ALA A 43 28.52 13.60 -16.45
C ALA A 43 28.06 14.13 -17.82
N LEU A 44 27.68 13.25 -18.77
CA LEU A 44 27.33 13.65 -20.14
C LEU A 44 25.92 13.23 -20.56
N GLY A 45 25.21 12.47 -19.72
CA GLY A 45 23.83 12.05 -19.97
C GLY A 45 23.63 11.02 -21.09
N TYR A 46 24.68 10.68 -21.84
CA TYR A 46 24.62 9.70 -22.93
C TYR A 46 24.62 8.26 -22.43
N LEU A 47 23.83 7.42 -23.12
CA LEU A 47 23.78 5.98 -22.94
C LEU A 47 24.92 5.35 -23.74
N GLN A 48 25.73 4.51 -23.09
CA GLN A 48 26.88 3.84 -23.72
C GLN A 48 26.48 2.42 -24.15
N ILE A 49 25.91 2.30 -25.34
CA ILE A 49 25.44 1.03 -25.91
C ILE A 49 26.53 -0.06 -25.89
N PRO A 50 27.81 0.19 -26.28
CA PRO A 50 28.83 -0.85 -26.25
C PRO A 50 29.14 -1.38 -24.84
N LYS A 51 29.20 -0.50 -23.84
CA LYS A 51 29.43 -0.93 -22.46
C LYS A 51 28.22 -1.64 -21.86
N ALA A 52 27.01 -1.20 -22.22
CA ALA A 52 25.77 -1.86 -21.81
C ALA A 52 25.70 -3.29 -22.36
N PHE A 53 26.15 -3.46 -23.60
CA PHE A 53 26.26 -4.74 -24.26
C PHE A 53 27.25 -5.68 -23.55
N ASP A 54 28.46 -5.22 -23.25
CA ASP A 54 29.45 -6.01 -22.51
C ASP A 54 28.93 -6.45 -21.14
N GLN A 55 28.25 -5.55 -20.40
CA GLN A 55 27.63 -5.88 -19.12
C GLN A 55 26.49 -6.89 -19.25
N LEU A 56 25.70 -6.80 -20.32
CA LEU A 56 24.61 -7.73 -20.56
C LEU A 56 25.16 -9.13 -20.88
N LYS A 57 26.23 -9.20 -21.68
CA LYS A 57 26.94 -10.44 -21.99
C LYS A 57 27.52 -11.10 -20.74
N THR A 58 28.13 -10.33 -19.84
CA THR A 58 28.64 -10.87 -18.56
C THR A 58 27.52 -11.34 -17.65
N ASN A 59 26.41 -10.61 -17.55
CA ASN A 59 25.30 -10.96 -16.67
C ASN A 59 24.51 -12.19 -17.17
N ILE A 60 24.45 -12.41 -18.48
CA ILE A 60 23.81 -13.59 -19.08
C ILE A 60 24.75 -14.80 -19.03
N ALA A 61 26.05 -14.61 -19.27
CA ALA A 61 27.03 -15.69 -19.20
C ALA A 61 27.30 -16.17 -17.77
N ALA A 62 27.09 -15.32 -16.77
CA ALA A 62 27.30 -15.68 -15.37
C ALA A 62 26.26 -16.67 -14.83
N ASP A 63 25.07 -16.83 -15.45
CA ASP A 63 24.02 -17.68 -14.88
C ASP A 63 22.99 -18.23 -15.89
N PRO A 64 23.04 -19.54 -16.23
CA PRO A 64 21.84 -20.28 -16.64
C PRO A 64 21.08 -20.91 -15.45
N LYS A 65 21.56 -20.75 -14.20
CA LYS A 65 20.96 -21.32 -12.98
C LYS A 65 21.17 -20.44 -11.74
N ALA A 66 20.49 -19.30 -11.67
CA ALA A 66 20.26 -18.60 -10.41
C ALA A 66 18.88 -17.94 -10.39
N SER A 67 17.85 -18.79 -10.36
CA SER A 67 16.58 -18.44 -9.76
C SER A 67 16.76 -18.35 -8.24
N LYS A 68 16.26 -17.25 -7.63
CA LYS A 68 16.23 -16.93 -6.18
C LYS A 68 17.58 -16.38 -5.68
N THR A 69 17.73 -15.23 -5.01
CA THR A 69 16.95 -14.61 -3.92
C THR A 69 17.33 -13.12 -3.74
N ASP A 70 16.33 -12.32 -3.34
CA ASP A 70 16.30 -11.16 -2.41
C ASP A 70 17.08 -9.83 -2.60
N PRO A 71 16.44 -8.69 -2.28
CA PRO A 71 17.07 -7.37 -2.22
C PRO A 71 17.68 -7.11 -0.83
N ALA A 72 19.00 -7.24 -0.71
CA ALA A 72 19.74 -6.76 0.45
C ALA A 72 20.73 -5.66 0.05
N THR A 73 20.29 -4.42 0.26
CA THR A 73 21.09 -3.21 0.34
C THR A 73 22.21 -3.32 1.38
N ALA A 74 23.48 -3.19 0.97
CA ALA A 74 24.57 -2.65 1.82
C ALA A 74 25.85 -2.35 1.00
N ALA A 75 26.17 -1.06 0.83
CA ALA A 75 27.51 -0.42 0.75
C ALA A 75 27.32 1.08 0.39
N ALA A 76 27.37 2.02 1.35
CA ALA A 76 28.54 2.86 1.71
C ALA A 76 29.13 3.63 0.50
N SER A 77 29.29 4.97 0.39
CA SER A 77 29.38 6.20 1.24
C SER A 77 29.43 7.43 0.26
N PRO A 78 29.60 8.74 0.61
CA PRO A 78 29.86 9.39 1.90
C PRO A 78 28.99 10.63 2.25
N ARG A 79 29.15 11.07 3.52
CA ARG A 79 28.72 12.33 4.15
C ARG A 79 29.03 13.58 3.32
N ILE A 80 28.04 14.48 3.21
CA ILE A 80 28.27 15.93 3.09
C ILE A 80 27.74 16.61 4.35
N VAL A 81 28.67 17.14 5.13
CA VAL A 81 28.43 17.92 6.34
C VAL A 81 28.20 19.36 5.92
N ARG A 82 27.01 19.93 6.12
CA ARG A 82 26.80 21.39 6.06
C ARG A 82 26.28 21.90 7.39
N ARG A 83 27.24 22.20 8.28
CA ARG A 83 27.06 23.11 9.42
C ARG A 83 26.68 24.49 8.87
N GLN A 84 25.55 25.05 9.27
CA GLN A 84 25.49 26.47 9.61
C GLN A 84 24.67 26.65 10.89
N LYS A 85 25.36 27.13 11.93
CA LYS A 85 24.80 27.68 13.15
C LYS A 85 23.95 28.90 12.79
N ARG A 86 22.77 29.00 13.38
CA ARG A 86 22.24 30.29 13.83
C ARG A 86 21.38 30.07 15.07
N THR A 87 21.92 30.55 16.18
CA THR A 87 21.26 30.75 17.46
C THR A 87 20.40 32.02 17.44
N LEU A 88 19.40 32.02 18.32
CA LEU A 88 18.95 33.15 19.18
C LEU A 88 17.53 33.69 18.92
N MET A 89 16.86 34.02 20.04
CA MET A 89 15.48 34.50 20.24
C MET A 89 14.48 33.33 20.39
N GLN A 90 14.30 32.70 21.56
CA GLN A 90 13.85 33.21 22.87
C GLN A 90 12.53 33.98 22.82
N ASP A 91 11.62 33.53 23.69
CA ASP A 91 10.30 34.04 24.06
C ASP A 91 9.10 33.77 23.15
N MET A 92 8.42 32.64 23.42
CA MET A 92 6.97 32.75 23.68
C MET A 92 6.48 31.67 24.66
N PRO A 93 5.78 32.04 25.76
CA PRO A 93 5.57 31.17 26.91
C PRO A 93 4.30 30.31 26.80
N SER A 94 4.46 29.07 27.22
CA SER A 94 3.40 28.13 27.58
C SER A 94 2.64 28.59 28.83
N LYS A 95 1.31 28.76 28.69
CA LYS A 95 0.33 28.82 29.80
C LYS A 95 -0.73 27.76 29.51
N ARG A 96 -0.74 26.62 30.20
CA ARG A 96 -1.26 26.36 31.56
C ARG A 96 -2.79 26.50 31.64
N ASN A 97 -3.45 25.38 31.35
CA ASN A 97 -4.45 24.71 32.21
C ASN A 97 -5.18 25.58 33.25
N ARG A 98 -6.51 25.75 33.11
CA ARG A 98 -7.50 25.60 34.20
C ARG A 98 -8.93 25.98 33.75
N ARG A 99 -9.88 25.15 34.23
CA ARG A 99 -11.32 25.40 34.47
C ARG A 99 -12.27 25.25 33.27
N ASN A 100 -12.70 24.02 33.01
CA ASN A 100 -14.12 23.80 32.73
C ASN A 100 -14.82 23.67 34.09
N MET A 101 -15.50 24.76 34.46
CA MET A 101 -16.41 24.84 35.59
C MET A 101 -17.68 24.05 35.25
N ILE A 102 -18.01 23.10 36.12
CA ILE A 102 -19.35 22.55 36.29
C ILE A 102 -20.19 23.66 36.95
N PRO A 103 -21.33 24.07 36.39
CA PRO A 103 -22.39 24.66 37.19
C PRO A 103 -23.30 23.53 37.63
N ALA A 104 -23.31 23.27 38.94
CA ALA A 104 -24.50 22.74 39.60
C ALA A 104 -25.59 23.81 39.47
N SER A 105 -26.71 23.45 38.86
CA SER A 105 -27.96 24.17 39.06
C SER A 105 -28.92 23.18 39.68
N ASP A 106 -29.12 23.39 40.97
CA ASP A 106 -30.25 22.89 41.72
C ASP A 106 -31.53 23.40 41.04
N SER A 107 -32.37 22.47 40.62
CA SER A 107 -33.77 22.72 40.26
C SER A 107 -34.59 21.64 40.92
N GLU A 108 -34.91 21.93 42.16
CA GLU A 108 -36.08 21.49 42.91
C GLU A 108 -37.32 21.45 42.01
N SER A 109 -37.85 20.24 41.81
CA SER A 109 -39.20 20.03 41.30
C SER A 109 -39.76 18.76 41.94
N ASP A 110 -40.62 18.98 42.93
CA ASP A 110 -41.56 17.99 43.47
C ASP A 110 -42.65 17.63 42.43
N GLY A 111 -43.17 16.40 42.53
CA GLY A 111 -44.30 15.88 41.74
C GLY A 111 -43.99 14.50 41.16
N ASP A 112 -44.14 13.40 41.90
CA ASP A 112 -45.38 12.64 42.14
C ASP A 112 -45.72 11.59 41.04
N SER A 113 -45.87 10.35 41.54
CA SER A 113 -46.67 9.21 41.06
C SER A 113 -46.23 8.27 39.91
N GLY A 114 -46.10 6.97 40.29
CA GLY A 114 -46.28 5.76 39.46
C GLY A 114 -45.07 4.81 39.45
N GLY A 115 -44.93 3.82 40.36
CA GLY A 115 -45.52 2.46 40.26
C GLY A 115 -44.99 1.72 39.02
N HIS A 116 -44.24 0.60 39.04
CA HIS A 116 -44.45 -0.67 39.74
C HIS A 116 -43.16 -1.52 39.75
N SER A 117 -43.03 -2.35 40.80
CA SER A 117 -42.47 -3.72 40.93
C SER A 117 -41.58 -4.29 39.81
N GLY A 118 -40.51 -5.04 40.05
CA GLY A 118 -40.10 -5.77 41.24
C GLY A 118 -38.92 -6.67 40.89
N LEU A 119 -38.16 -7.02 41.92
CA LEU A 119 -37.01 -7.92 41.90
C LEU A 119 -37.43 -9.33 41.47
N VAL A 120 -36.76 -9.92 40.49
CA VAL A 120 -36.34 -11.34 40.52
C VAL A 120 -35.10 -11.53 39.64
N SER A 121 -34.00 -11.79 40.32
CA SER A 121 -32.76 -12.35 39.78
C SER A 121 -32.88 -13.86 39.81
N VAL A 122 -32.92 -14.54 38.65
CA VAL A 122 -32.72 -16.00 38.54
C VAL A 122 -32.09 -16.36 37.18
N VAL A 123 -30.77 -16.54 37.24
CA VAL A 123 -29.83 -17.35 36.44
C VAL A 123 -30.04 -17.64 34.95
N SER A 124 -29.08 -17.14 34.17
CA SER A 124 -28.68 -17.60 32.83
C SER A 124 -28.19 -19.06 32.82
N PRO A 125 -28.48 -19.83 31.75
CA PRO A 125 -27.63 -20.95 31.37
C PRO A 125 -26.46 -20.45 30.50
N VAL A 126 -25.25 -20.57 31.05
CA VAL A 126 -23.98 -20.43 30.32
C VAL A 126 -23.84 -21.63 29.38
N ALA A 127 -24.22 -21.44 28.11
CA ALA A 127 -23.69 -22.25 27.03
C ALA A 127 -22.36 -21.62 26.61
N SER A 128 -21.26 -22.25 27.04
CA SER A 128 -19.89 -21.95 26.62
C SER A 128 -19.74 -22.23 25.12
N SER A 129 -20.16 -21.28 24.29
CA SER A 129 -19.75 -21.22 22.90
C SER A 129 -18.37 -20.59 22.87
N LYS A 130 -17.37 -21.38 22.46
CA LYS A 130 -16.02 -20.93 22.13
C LYS A 130 -16.10 -19.60 21.39
N LYS A 131 -15.76 -18.50 22.06
CA LYS A 131 -15.62 -17.18 21.45
C LYS A 131 -14.46 -17.26 20.46
N THR A 132 -14.75 -17.62 19.22
CA THR A 132 -13.96 -17.12 18.10
C THR A 132 -13.90 -15.62 18.28
N LYS A 133 -12.68 -15.11 18.48
CA LYS A 133 -12.41 -13.70 18.71
C LYS A 133 -12.77 -12.97 17.42
N TYR A 134 -14.04 -12.60 17.25
CA TYR A 134 -14.49 -11.73 16.16
C TYR A 134 -13.70 -10.44 16.31
N GLN A 135 -12.66 -10.29 15.49
CA GLN A 135 -11.91 -9.05 15.41
C GLN A 135 -12.93 -8.00 15.02
N LYS A 136 -13.04 -6.95 15.83
CA LYS A 136 -14.02 -5.89 15.55
C LYS A 136 -13.66 -5.28 14.20
N LYS A 137 -14.59 -5.37 13.24
CA LYS A 137 -14.48 -4.69 11.95
C LYS A 137 -14.15 -3.22 12.20
N SER A 138 -13.31 -2.64 11.35
CA SER A 138 -13.01 -1.21 11.48
C SER A 138 -14.29 -0.41 11.20
N ARG A 139 -14.47 0.73 11.86
CA ARG A 139 -15.60 1.64 11.60
C ARG A 139 -15.68 2.04 10.12
N LEU A 140 -14.54 2.08 9.41
CA LEU A 140 -14.53 2.39 7.98
C LEU A 140 -14.99 1.20 7.13
N GLN A 141 -14.61 -0.02 7.48
CA GLN A 141 -15.10 -1.23 6.81
C GLN A 141 -16.62 -1.32 6.91
N GLU A 142 -17.15 -1.18 8.12
CA GLU A 142 -18.61 -1.19 8.35
C GLU A 142 -19.31 -0.08 7.55
N GLN A 143 -18.74 1.12 7.51
CA GLN A 143 -19.28 2.19 6.69
C GLN A 143 -19.34 1.82 5.22
N VAL A 144 -18.27 1.24 4.66
CA VAL A 144 -18.19 0.86 3.24
C VAL A 144 -19.19 -0.23 2.91
N GLU A 145 -19.27 -1.28 3.73
CA GLU A 145 -20.18 -2.43 3.56
C GLU A 145 -21.66 -2.09 3.78
N ALA A 146 -21.97 -1.06 4.59
CA ALA A 146 -23.35 -0.70 4.93
C ALA A 146 -24.16 -0.14 3.76
N MET A 147 -23.51 0.35 2.70
CA MET A 147 -24.17 0.94 1.54
C MET A 147 -23.55 0.40 0.25
N PRO A 148 -24.36 0.09 -0.78
CA PRO A 148 -23.83 -0.26 -2.08
C PRO A 148 -23.14 0.95 -2.74
N ALA A 149 -22.34 0.68 -3.77
CA ALA A 149 -21.71 1.69 -4.61
C ALA A 149 -22.75 2.51 -5.37
N SER A 150 -22.48 3.80 -5.52
CA SER A 150 -23.28 4.70 -6.37
C SER A 150 -23.36 4.20 -7.82
N ARG A 151 -22.37 3.40 -8.25
CA ARG A 151 -22.32 2.71 -9.53
C ARG A 151 -22.14 1.22 -9.29
N ASP A 152 -23.05 0.41 -9.82
CA ASP A 152 -23.00 -1.05 -9.66
C ASP A 152 -21.70 -1.67 -10.22
N GLU A 153 -21.15 -1.08 -11.29
CA GLU A 153 -19.87 -1.49 -11.90
C GLU A 153 -18.68 -1.38 -10.92
N ASN A 154 -18.74 -0.41 -9.99
CA ASN A 154 -17.68 -0.23 -8.99
C ASN A 154 -17.83 -1.19 -7.80
N GLN A 155 -18.98 -1.85 -7.62
CA GLN A 155 -19.27 -2.67 -6.44
C GLN A 155 -18.22 -3.79 -6.27
N SER A 156 -17.94 -4.53 -7.34
CA SER A 156 -16.93 -5.60 -7.32
C SER A 156 -15.55 -5.08 -6.92
N LEU A 157 -15.15 -3.89 -7.40
CA LEU A 157 -13.87 -3.28 -7.05
C LEU A 157 -13.83 -2.85 -5.57
N VAL A 158 -14.93 -2.29 -5.07
CA VAL A 158 -15.08 -1.90 -3.67
C VAL A 158 -14.98 -3.13 -2.77
N ASP A 159 -15.68 -4.21 -3.09
CA ASP A 159 -15.67 -5.45 -2.31
C ASP A 159 -14.26 -6.05 -2.27
N GLN A 160 -13.54 -6.08 -3.39
CA GLN A 160 -12.16 -6.55 -3.45
C GLN A 160 -11.20 -5.67 -2.64
N LEU A 161 -11.35 -4.34 -2.66
CA LEU A 161 -10.55 -3.43 -1.85
C LEU A 161 -10.80 -3.61 -0.36
N VAL A 162 -12.05 -3.90 0.04
CA VAL A 162 -12.40 -4.21 1.42
C VAL A 162 -11.74 -5.52 1.86
N GLN A 163 -11.87 -6.58 1.07
CA GLN A 163 -11.23 -7.88 1.39
C GLN A 163 -9.71 -7.76 1.50
N LEU A 164 -9.08 -7.06 0.55
CA LEU A 164 -7.64 -6.83 0.58
C LEU A 164 -7.22 -5.97 1.79
N GLY A 165 -8.03 -4.97 2.16
CA GLY A 165 -7.77 -4.13 3.31
C GLY A 165 -7.90 -4.88 4.64
N GLU A 166 -8.91 -5.75 4.75
CA GLU A 166 -9.10 -6.63 5.90
C GLU A 166 -7.92 -7.58 6.06
N TYR A 167 -7.53 -8.26 4.97
CA TYR A 167 -6.36 -9.13 4.96
C TYR A 167 -5.11 -8.40 5.48
N GLU A 168 -4.81 -7.22 4.96
CA GLU A 168 -3.65 -6.46 5.43
C GLU A 168 -3.72 -6.02 6.89
N MET A 169 -4.91 -5.71 7.40
CA MET A 169 -5.07 -5.41 8.82
C MET A 169 -4.76 -6.63 9.68
N HIS A 170 -5.13 -7.83 9.22
CA HIS A 170 -4.79 -9.08 9.91
C HIS A 170 -3.30 -9.40 9.88
N HIS A 171 -2.57 -8.99 8.85
CA HIS A 171 -1.13 -9.24 8.66
C HIS A 171 -0.23 -8.12 9.20
N GLY A 172 -0.76 -7.22 10.04
CA GLY A 172 0.02 -6.16 10.68
C GLY A 172 0.27 -4.93 9.80
N HIS A 173 -0.28 -4.89 8.58
CA HIS A 173 -0.21 -3.76 7.65
C HIS A 173 -1.38 -2.78 7.83
N SER A 174 -1.70 -2.41 9.07
CA SER A 174 -2.91 -1.65 9.41
C SER A 174 -3.06 -0.32 8.69
N GLN A 175 -1.96 0.40 8.43
CA GLN A 175 -2.00 1.66 7.68
C GLN A 175 -2.36 1.46 6.20
N ARG A 176 -1.88 0.38 5.59
CA ARG A 176 -2.21 0.02 4.21
C ARG A 176 -3.67 -0.40 4.12
N GLY A 177 -4.14 -1.23 5.06
CA GLY A 177 -5.54 -1.66 5.12
C GLY A 177 -6.49 -0.49 5.32
N LEU A 178 -6.17 0.44 6.22
CA LEU A 178 -6.96 1.66 6.42
C LEU A 178 -7.00 2.54 5.15
N SER A 179 -5.89 2.61 4.42
CA SER A 179 -5.84 3.35 3.15
C SER A 179 -6.71 2.68 2.09
N ARG A 180 -6.77 1.35 2.06
CA ARG A 180 -7.69 0.61 1.17
C ARG A 180 -9.15 0.89 1.49
N PHE A 181 -9.53 0.90 2.78
CA PHE A 181 -10.90 1.24 3.17
C PHE A 181 -11.29 2.67 2.83
N ARG A 182 -10.37 3.63 2.98
CA ARG A 182 -10.63 5.03 2.59
C ARG A 182 -10.83 5.14 1.08
N ALA A 183 -10.02 4.45 0.29
CA ALA A 183 -10.20 4.41 -1.16
C ALA A 183 -11.50 3.70 -1.57
N ALA A 184 -11.84 2.58 -0.94
CA ALA A 184 -13.09 1.86 -1.18
C ALA A 184 -14.30 2.75 -0.91
N LYS A 185 -14.29 3.50 0.20
CA LYS A 185 -15.32 4.50 0.51
C LYS A 185 -15.45 5.56 -0.57
N GLU A 186 -14.33 6.11 -1.02
CA GLU A 186 -14.31 7.17 -2.01
C GLU A 186 -14.79 6.68 -3.39
N ILE A 187 -14.37 5.48 -3.82
CA ILE A 187 -14.80 4.86 -5.09
C ILE A 187 -16.29 4.55 -5.04
N ARG A 188 -16.78 4.05 -3.91
CA ARG A 188 -18.20 3.79 -3.66
C ARG A 188 -19.04 5.06 -3.77
N ASP A 189 -18.61 6.14 -3.12
CA ASP A 189 -19.33 7.42 -3.09
C ASP A 189 -19.19 8.18 -4.43
N SER A 190 -18.22 7.82 -5.27
CA SER A 190 -17.99 8.48 -6.56
C SER A 190 -19.05 8.14 -7.62
N ASN A 191 -19.43 9.14 -8.41
CA ASN A 191 -20.36 8.97 -9.54
C ASN A 191 -19.68 8.50 -10.84
N MET A 192 -18.36 8.27 -10.78
CA MET A 192 -17.51 7.88 -11.92
C MET A 192 -17.27 6.38 -11.88
N VAL A 193 -17.42 5.72 -13.04
CA VAL A 193 -17.00 4.32 -13.19
C VAL A 193 -15.48 4.27 -13.23
N VAL A 194 -14.88 3.48 -12.34
CA VAL A 194 -13.42 3.34 -12.24
C VAL A 194 -12.98 2.13 -13.06
N THR A 195 -12.38 2.38 -14.22
CA THR A 195 -11.83 1.33 -15.10
C THR A 195 -10.30 1.25 -15.09
N SER A 196 -9.63 2.17 -14.37
CA SER A 196 -8.18 2.15 -14.19
C SER A 196 -7.78 2.88 -12.90
N GLY A 197 -6.61 2.52 -12.37
CA GLY A 197 -5.98 3.19 -11.25
C GLY A 197 -5.66 4.66 -11.52
N ALA A 198 -5.36 5.02 -12.77
CA ALA A 198 -5.18 6.42 -13.17
C ALA A 198 -6.46 7.26 -12.98
N GLN A 199 -7.63 6.67 -13.24
CA GLN A 199 -8.91 7.33 -12.93
C GLN A 199 -9.16 7.36 -11.43
N ALA A 200 -8.90 6.26 -10.74
CA ALA A 200 -9.05 6.17 -9.28
C ALA A 200 -8.22 7.25 -8.57
N LYS A 201 -6.99 7.52 -9.04
CA LYS A 201 -6.08 8.54 -8.50
C LYS A 201 -6.62 9.97 -8.52
N LYS A 202 -7.67 10.25 -9.30
CA LYS A 202 -8.32 11.57 -9.30
C LYS A 202 -9.15 11.81 -8.04
N LEU A 203 -9.45 10.76 -7.28
CA LEU A 203 -10.22 10.81 -6.05
C LEU A 203 -9.34 11.22 -4.86
N GLU A 204 -9.87 12.01 -3.91
CA GLU A 204 -9.09 12.66 -2.84
C GLU A 204 -8.27 11.67 -1.99
N ARG A 205 -8.84 10.50 -1.70
CA ARG A 205 -8.26 9.51 -0.78
C ARG A 205 -7.54 8.37 -1.50
N VAL A 206 -7.32 8.49 -2.81
CA VAL A 206 -6.64 7.48 -3.62
C VAL A 206 -5.25 7.96 -4.02
N GLY A 207 -4.23 7.53 -3.26
CA GLY A 207 -2.84 7.80 -3.58
C GLY A 207 -2.28 6.87 -4.67
N THR A 208 -1.08 7.17 -5.16
CA THR A 208 -0.40 6.37 -6.20
C THR A 208 -0.32 4.88 -5.86
N ALA A 209 0.01 4.52 -4.62
CA ALA A 209 0.09 3.11 -4.20
C ALA A 209 -1.26 2.39 -4.27
N VAL A 210 -2.34 3.08 -3.89
CA VAL A 210 -3.69 2.50 -3.96
C VAL A 210 -4.16 2.42 -5.41
N ALA A 211 -3.85 3.42 -6.24
CA ALA A 211 -4.12 3.39 -7.67
C ALA A 211 -3.46 2.18 -8.35
N THR A 212 -2.19 1.89 -8.04
CA THR A 212 -1.51 0.69 -8.56
C THR A 212 -2.21 -0.59 -8.12
N LYS A 213 -2.69 -0.66 -6.87
CA LYS A 213 -3.46 -1.82 -6.41
C LYS A 213 -4.84 -1.92 -7.06
N VAL A 214 -5.48 -0.80 -7.38
CA VAL A 214 -6.71 -0.80 -8.18
C VAL A 214 -6.44 -1.34 -9.58
N ASP A 215 -5.37 -0.90 -10.25
CA ASP A 215 -4.97 -1.48 -11.54
C ASP A 215 -4.72 -2.98 -11.44
N GLN A 216 -4.04 -3.42 -10.38
CA GLN A 216 -3.80 -4.85 -10.16
C GLN A 216 -5.11 -5.63 -9.94
N LEU A 217 -6.03 -5.11 -9.12
CA LEU A 217 -7.33 -5.75 -8.88
C LEU A 217 -8.18 -5.84 -10.15
N LEU A 218 -8.12 -4.82 -11.01
CA LEU A 218 -8.86 -4.80 -12.27
C LEU A 218 -8.27 -5.76 -13.32
N ASN A 219 -6.94 -5.96 -13.35
CA ASN A 219 -6.27 -6.78 -14.37
C ASN A 219 -6.03 -8.23 -13.92
N GLU A 220 -5.60 -8.43 -12.68
CA GLU A 220 -5.14 -9.72 -12.13
C GLU A 220 -6.11 -10.28 -11.08
N GLY A 221 -6.95 -9.43 -10.48
CA GLY A 221 -7.91 -9.80 -9.45
C GLY A 221 -7.33 -9.87 -8.04
N LEU A 222 -8.19 -10.24 -7.09
CA LEU A 222 -7.86 -10.27 -5.66
C LEU A 222 -6.79 -11.33 -5.32
N ALA A 223 -6.83 -12.50 -5.96
CA ALA A 223 -5.91 -13.59 -5.67
C ALA A 223 -4.44 -13.21 -5.92
N ALA A 224 -4.16 -12.54 -7.04
CA ALA A 224 -2.83 -12.04 -7.34
C ALA A 224 -2.40 -10.96 -6.33
N ALA A 225 -3.30 -10.05 -5.97
CA ALA A 225 -3.01 -8.99 -5.00
C ALA A 225 -2.71 -9.53 -3.58
N LEU A 226 -3.29 -10.68 -3.21
CA LEU A 226 -3.04 -11.37 -1.94
C LEU A 226 -1.75 -12.21 -1.95
N SER A 227 -1.40 -12.80 -3.10
CA SER A 227 -0.20 -13.65 -3.23
C SER A 227 1.10 -12.94 -2.86
N GLU A 228 1.16 -11.62 -3.03
CA GLU A 228 2.30 -10.79 -2.60
C GLU A 228 2.58 -10.84 -1.09
N TYR A 229 1.61 -11.26 -0.29
CA TYR A 229 1.70 -11.30 1.17
C TYR A 229 1.74 -12.72 1.74
N GLU A 230 1.45 -13.73 0.91
CA GLU A 230 1.50 -15.14 1.34
C GLU A 230 2.95 -15.63 1.46
N GLY A 231 3.86 -15.08 0.66
CA GLY A 231 5.30 -15.39 0.71
C GLY A 231 6.04 -14.91 1.98
N ASP A 232 5.47 -13.93 2.71
CA ASP A 232 6.10 -13.36 3.92
C ASP A 232 5.62 -14.06 5.21
N GLY A 233 4.66 -15.00 5.11
CA GLY A 233 4.05 -15.69 6.25
C GLY A 233 4.82 -16.93 6.76
N GLU A 234 5.83 -17.41 6.02
CA GLU A 234 6.62 -18.60 6.37
C GLU A 234 7.81 -18.28 7.29
N ALA A 235 7.64 -17.34 8.21
CA ALA A 235 8.59 -17.04 9.28
C ALA A 235 7.86 -17.02 10.64
N LEU A 236 7.20 -18.13 10.98
CA LEU A 236 6.75 -18.38 12.35
C LEU A 236 7.91 -19.03 13.14
N PRO A 237 8.46 -18.38 14.19
CA PRO A 237 9.33 -19.09 15.12
C PRO A 237 8.50 -20.11 15.90
N MET A 238 8.93 -21.38 15.87
CA MET A 238 8.47 -22.42 16.78
C MET A 238 8.98 -22.19 18.21
#